data_AF-X0X0U2-F1
#
_entry.id   AF-X0X0U2-F1
#
_cell.length_a   1.000
_cell.length_b   1.000
_cell.length_c   1.000
_cell.angle_alpha   90.00
_cell.angle_beta   90.00
_cell.angle_gamma   90.00
#
_symmetry.space_group_name_H-M   'P 1'
#
loop_
_entity.id
_entity.type
_entity.pdbx_description
1 polymer ?
#
loop_
_entity_poly.entity_id
_entity_poly.type
_entity_poly.pdbx_seq_one_letter_code
_entity_poly.pdbx_strand_id
1 'polypeptide(L)'
;PVTAPPEGDGGPALVIILLGPVVLVGLAGAFLAYCHFGRPRLRGWLESAQVGRAYDLESRHRRIWTGRALTIGGPKDDIDVGLGRRLARMIPRRGGGCFLQAVSEEGVVVDGHPLRRGQRRRLTHRSEIKLGEVTLVYRLYVGGPRIGV
;
A
#
# COMPACT_ATOMS: atom_id res chain seq x y z
N PRO A 1 49.27 -49.98 -20.44
CA PRO A 1 47.91 -49.47 -20.14
C PRO A 1 47.89 -48.72 -18.80
N VAL A 2 47.92 -47.39 -18.84
CA VAL A 2 47.81 -46.54 -17.65
C VAL A 2 46.34 -46.22 -17.45
N THR A 3 45.73 -46.75 -16.39
CA THR A 3 44.38 -46.39 -15.96
C THR A 3 44.38 -45.01 -15.32
N ALA A 4 43.65 -44.07 -15.90
CA ALA A 4 43.37 -42.76 -15.32
C ALA A 4 42.51 -42.90 -14.05
N PRO A 5 42.68 -42.02 -13.04
CA PRO A 5 41.84 -42.05 -11.84
C PRO A 5 40.41 -41.59 -12.21
N PRO A 6 39.37 -42.07 -11.50
CA PRO A 6 38.00 -41.65 -11.77
C PRO A 6 37.86 -40.16 -11.46
N GLU A 7 37.41 -39.39 -12.46
CA GLU A 7 36.97 -38.01 -12.28
C GLU A 7 35.81 -38.02 -11.29
N GLY A 8 36.12 -37.64 -10.04
CA GLY A 8 35.15 -37.54 -8.96
C GLY A 8 34.23 -36.36 -9.20
N ASP A 9 33.13 -36.60 -9.91
CA ASP A 9 32.00 -35.70 -10.18
C ASP A 9 31.19 -35.30 -8.91
N GLY A 10 31.82 -35.37 -7.73
CA GLY A 10 31.18 -35.16 -6.42
C GLY A 10 31.11 -33.71 -5.96
N GLY A 11 31.87 -32.80 -6.58
CA GLY A 11 31.95 -31.39 -6.19
C GLY A 11 30.63 -30.61 -6.29
N PRO A 12 29.93 -30.60 -7.44
CA PRO A 12 28.70 -29.83 -7.59
C PRO A 12 27.51 -30.47 -6.84
N ALA A 13 27.46 -31.79 -6.74
CA ALA A 13 26.40 -32.50 -6.03
C ALA A 13 26.42 -32.23 -4.52
N LEU A 14 27.60 -32.25 -3.89
CA LEU A 14 27.75 -31.94 -2.46
C LEU A 14 27.36 -30.51 -2.13
N VAL A 15 27.71 -29.55 -3.01
CA VAL A 15 27.36 -28.13 -2.85
C VAL A 15 25.84 -27.93 -2.92
N ILE A 16 25.15 -28.60 -3.85
CA ILE A 16 23.69 -28.56 -3.96
C ILE A 16 23.02 -29.20 -2.74
N ILE A 17 23.56 -30.32 -2.24
CA ILE A 17 23.01 -31.02 -1.06
C ILE A 17 23.20 -30.20 0.22
N LEU A 18 24.33 -29.50 0.37
CA LEU A 18 24.63 -28.67 1.55
C LEU A 18 23.95 -27.29 1.50
N LEU A 19 24.02 -26.59 0.37
CA LEU A 19 23.50 -25.22 0.24
C LEU A 19 22.05 -25.16 -0.23
N GLY A 20 21.57 -26.16 -0.96
CA GLY A 20 20.20 -26.24 -1.46
C GLY A 20 19.15 -26.11 -0.36
N PRO A 21 19.24 -26.88 0.75
CA PRO A 21 18.30 -26.74 1.86
C PRO A 21 18.35 -25.36 2.51
N VAL A 22 19.53 -24.75 2.66
CA VAL A 22 19.70 -23.42 3.26
C VAL A 22 19.05 -22.34 2.39
N VAL A 23 19.28 -22.39 1.07
CA VAL A 23 18.66 -21.48 0.10
C VAL A 23 17.14 -21.69 0.08
N LEU A 24 16.66 -22.93 0.12
CA LEU A 24 15.25 -23.25 0.08
C LEU A 24 14.53 -22.78 1.35
N VAL A 25 15.14 -22.97 2.53
CA VAL A 25 14.63 -22.44 3.81
C VAL A 25 14.65 -20.92 3.83
N GLY A 26 15.72 -20.29 3.31
CA GLY A 26 15.80 -18.82 3.19
C GLY A 26 14.72 -18.24 2.29
N LEU A 27 14.49 -18.87 1.12
CA LEU A 27 13.44 -18.48 0.18
C LEU A 27 12.03 -18.74 0.74
N ALA A 28 11.82 -19.89 1.39
CA ALA A 28 10.55 -20.20 2.04
C ALA A 28 10.27 -19.22 3.19
N GLY A 29 11.27 -18.89 4.01
CA GLY A 29 11.16 -17.87 5.06
C GLY A 29 10.84 -16.49 4.50
N ALA A 30 11.51 -16.08 3.41
CA ALA A 30 11.23 -14.81 2.73
C ALA A 30 9.83 -14.79 2.09
N PHE A 31 9.39 -15.91 1.50
CA PHE A 31 8.06 -16.05 0.92
C PHE A 31 6.97 -16.06 1.99
N LEU A 32 7.17 -16.81 3.09
CA LEU A 32 6.27 -16.82 4.23
C LEU A 32 6.22 -15.45 4.90
N ALA A 33 7.34 -14.77 5.07
CA ALA A 33 7.36 -13.38 5.52
C ALA A 33 6.61 -12.47 4.54
N TYR A 34 6.78 -12.63 3.23
CA TYR A 34 6.05 -11.88 2.22
C TYR A 34 4.53 -12.12 2.29
N CYS A 35 4.11 -13.37 2.47
CA CYS A 35 2.70 -13.77 2.61
C CYS A 35 2.10 -13.31 3.95
N HIS A 36 2.81 -13.54 5.05
CA HIS A 36 2.40 -13.22 6.42
C HIS A 36 2.37 -11.71 6.67
N PHE A 37 3.37 -10.97 6.19
CA PHE A 37 3.41 -9.51 6.38
C PHE A 37 2.58 -8.71 5.39
N GLY A 38 1.87 -9.39 4.47
CA GLY A 38 0.82 -8.89 3.58
C GLY A 38 0.96 -7.43 3.18
N ARG A 39 1.43 -7.15 1.95
CA ARG A 39 1.70 -5.78 1.48
C ARG A 39 0.54 -4.82 1.87
N PRO A 40 0.84 -3.65 2.47
CA PRO A 40 -0.18 -2.64 2.74
C PRO A 40 -0.88 -2.32 1.43
N ARG A 41 -2.19 -2.51 1.36
CA ARG A 41 -3.00 -2.18 0.18
C ARG A 41 -4.07 -1.20 0.60
N LEU A 42 -4.24 -0.12 -0.17
CA LEU A 42 -5.46 0.69 -0.05
C LEU A 42 -6.62 -0.12 -0.61
N ARG A 43 -7.72 -0.17 0.14
CA ARG A 43 -9.00 -0.74 -0.32
C ARG A 43 -10.07 0.32 -0.30
N GLY A 44 -11.06 0.13 -1.16
CA GLY A 44 -12.19 1.02 -1.29
C GLY A 44 -11.98 2.13 -2.31
N TRP A 45 -12.88 3.11 -2.28
CA TRP A 45 -12.85 4.26 -3.17
C TRP A 45 -13.14 5.54 -2.40
N LEU A 46 -12.67 6.66 -2.96
CA LEU A 46 -13.10 7.99 -2.55
C LEU A 46 -14.20 8.45 -3.49
N GLU A 47 -15.31 8.91 -2.94
CA GLU A 47 -16.44 9.44 -3.69
C GLU A 47 -16.50 10.95 -3.50
N SER A 48 -16.42 11.72 -4.58
CA SER A 48 -16.59 13.17 -4.53
C SER A 48 -18.07 13.51 -4.45
N ALA A 49 -18.47 14.18 -3.38
CA ALA A 49 -19.85 14.59 -3.18
C ALA A 49 -20.32 15.65 -4.20
N GLN A 50 -19.38 16.45 -4.74
CA GLN A 50 -19.70 17.56 -5.64
C GLN A 50 -19.75 17.15 -7.11
N VAL A 51 -18.83 16.27 -7.53
CA VAL A 51 -18.65 15.92 -8.95
C VAL A 51 -19.23 14.55 -9.28
N GLY A 52 -19.72 13.79 -8.27
CA GLY A 52 -20.19 12.42 -8.45
C GLY A 52 -19.09 11.45 -8.90
N ARG A 53 -17.82 11.86 -8.79
CA ARG A 53 -16.66 11.10 -9.28
C ARG A 53 -16.15 10.16 -8.21
N ALA A 54 -15.97 8.89 -8.57
CA ALA A 54 -15.37 7.89 -7.72
C ALA A 54 -13.91 7.60 -8.11
N TYR A 55 -13.05 7.47 -7.11
CA TYR A 55 -11.63 7.16 -7.27
C TYR A 55 -11.31 5.84 -6.58
N ASP A 56 -11.17 4.77 -7.35
CA ASP A 56 -10.72 3.48 -6.84
C ASP A 56 -9.28 3.57 -6.34
N LEU A 57 -9.11 3.38 -5.03
CA LEU A 57 -7.81 3.48 -4.38
C LEU A 57 -6.96 2.24 -4.63
N GLU A 58 -7.58 1.06 -4.77
CA GLU A 58 -6.85 -0.18 -4.98
C GLU A 58 -6.22 -0.21 -6.38
N SER A 59 -7.00 0.12 -7.41
CA SER A 59 -6.51 0.20 -8.79
C SER A 59 -5.39 1.24 -8.92
N ARG A 60 -5.57 2.43 -8.34
CA ARG A 60 -4.53 3.49 -8.36
C ARG A 60 -3.28 3.08 -7.61
N HIS A 61 -3.42 2.51 -6.42
CA HIS A 61 -2.29 2.08 -5.61
C HIS A 61 -1.50 0.94 -6.28
N ARG A 62 -2.18 0.02 -6.99
CA ARG A 62 -1.53 -1.03 -7.78
C ARG A 62 -0.78 -0.47 -8.99
N ARG A 63 -1.36 0.48 -9.74
CA ARG A 63 -0.71 1.13 -10.89
C ARG A 63 0.59 1.85 -10.51
N ILE A 64 0.65 2.38 -9.29
CA ILE A 64 1.79 3.19 -8.82
C ILE A 64 3.00 2.33 -8.36
N TRP A 65 2.88 0.99 -8.39
CA TRP A 65 3.89 -0.06 -8.15
C TRP A 65 4.68 -0.01 -6.82
N THR A 66 4.82 1.14 -6.18
CA THR A 66 5.87 1.41 -5.18
C THR A 66 5.41 1.28 -3.73
N GLY A 67 4.14 0.96 -3.46
CA GLY A 67 3.62 0.91 -2.08
C GLY A 67 3.70 2.25 -1.35
N ARG A 68 3.83 3.35 -2.11
CA ARG A 68 3.90 4.72 -1.58
C ARG A 68 2.52 5.24 -1.25
N ALA A 69 2.47 6.24 -0.37
CA ALA A 69 1.24 6.96 -0.09
C ALA A 69 0.70 7.62 -1.37
N LEU A 70 -0.62 7.53 -1.58
CA LEU A 70 -1.28 8.27 -2.66
C LEU A 70 -1.42 9.73 -2.27
N THR A 71 -1.11 10.65 -3.16
CA THR A 71 -1.26 12.09 -2.88
C THR A 71 -2.58 12.60 -3.41
N ILE A 72 -3.18 13.55 -2.69
CA ILE A 72 -4.49 14.14 -3.04
C ILE A 72 -4.36 15.67 -3.03
N GLY A 73 -4.88 16.29 -4.09
CA GLY A 73 -4.93 17.73 -4.20
C GLY A 73 -5.12 18.15 -5.65
N GLY A 74 -4.00 18.49 -6.28
CA GLY A 74 -3.99 19.14 -7.58
C GLY A 74 -3.56 18.26 -8.75
N PRO A 75 -3.32 18.86 -9.93
CA PRO A 75 -3.14 18.13 -11.19
C PRO A 75 -1.88 17.25 -11.24
N LYS A 76 -0.93 17.46 -10.33
CA LYS A 76 0.30 16.64 -10.20
C LYS A 76 0.15 15.51 -9.17
N ASP A 77 -1.00 15.39 -8.52
CA ASP A 77 -1.25 14.39 -7.50
C ASP A 77 -1.91 13.13 -8.07
N ASP A 78 -1.75 12.01 -7.36
CA ASP A 78 -2.31 10.72 -7.79
C ASP A 78 -3.84 10.73 -7.87
N ILE A 79 -4.46 11.59 -7.05
CA ILE A 79 -5.89 11.91 -7.05
C ILE A 79 -6.02 13.42 -7.17
N ASP A 80 -6.21 13.86 -8.41
CA ASP A 80 -6.56 15.23 -8.73
C ASP A 80 -8.05 15.47 -8.44
N VAL A 81 -8.31 16.41 -7.53
CA VAL A 81 -9.65 16.85 -7.14
C VAL A 81 -9.88 18.33 -7.50
N GLY A 82 -9.07 18.89 -8.39
CA GLY A 82 -9.22 20.27 -8.86
C GLY A 82 -8.66 21.32 -7.91
N LEU A 83 -7.86 20.93 -6.91
CA LEU A 83 -7.22 21.89 -6.00
C LEU A 83 -5.94 22.45 -6.61
N GLY A 84 -5.59 23.70 -6.29
CA GLY A 84 -4.36 24.31 -6.80
C GLY A 84 -3.05 23.69 -6.25
N ARG A 85 -3.14 22.86 -5.21
CA ARG A 85 -1.99 22.27 -4.53
C ARG A 85 -2.34 20.95 -3.81
N ARG A 86 -1.31 20.20 -3.42
CA ARG A 86 -1.42 19.03 -2.55
C ARG A 86 -1.88 19.42 -1.15
N LEU A 87 -2.95 18.80 -0.66
CA LEU A 87 -3.42 19.00 0.72
C LEU A 87 -3.26 17.75 1.60
N ALA A 88 -3.35 16.55 1.03
CA ALA A 88 -3.33 15.32 1.83
C ALA A 88 -2.57 14.17 1.16
N ARG A 89 -2.26 13.14 1.95
CA ARG A 89 -1.75 11.85 1.47
C ARG A 89 -2.52 10.71 2.13
N MET A 90 -2.86 9.68 1.37
CA MET A 90 -3.41 8.42 1.89
C MET A 90 -2.30 7.42 2.11
N ILE A 91 -2.17 6.96 3.35
CA ILE A 91 -1.15 6.00 3.76
C ILE A 91 -1.84 4.63 3.94
N PRO A 92 -1.47 3.61 3.17
CA PRO A 92 -2.03 2.27 3.32
C PRO A 92 -1.65 1.64 4.66
N ARG A 93 -2.53 0.78 5.18
CA ARG A 93 -2.24 -0.10 6.31
C ARG A 93 -2.36 -1.57 5.91
N ARG A 94 -1.77 -2.44 6.73
CA ARG A 94 -2.11 -3.86 6.73
C ARG A 94 -3.61 -4.05 6.96
N GLY A 95 -4.18 -5.07 6.32
CA GLY A 95 -5.61 -5.37 6.40
C GLY A 95 -6.52 -4.51 5.49
N GLY A 96 -5.98 -3.60 4.67
CA GLY A 96 -6.79 -2.84 3.71
C GLY A 96 -7.27 -1.47 4.19
N GLY A 97 -7.04 -1.13 5.46
CA GLY A 97 -7.36 0.20 5.99
C GLY A 97 -6.37 1.27 5.54
N CYS A 98 -6.66 2.53 5.88
CA CYS A 98 -5.78 3.64 5.55
C CYS A 98 -5.83 4.78 6.57
N PHE A 99 -4.77 5.59 6.57
CA PHE A 99 -4.76 6.88 7.22
C PHE A 99 -4.81 7.99 6.17
N LEU A 100 -5.48 9.09 6.49
CA LEU A 100 -5.25 10.36 5.82
C LEU A 100 -4.23 11.16 6.62
N GLN A 101 -3.21 11.67 5.96
CA GLN A 101 -2.23 12.59 6.54
C GLN A 101 -2.37 13.97 5.88
N ALA A 102 -2.51 15.02 6.69
CA ALA A 102 -2.48 16.39 6.20
C ALA A 102 -1.06 16.79 5.80
N VAL A 103 -0.91 17.41 4.63
CA VAL A 103 0.35 17.94 4.10
C VAL A 103 0.44 19.45 4.29
N SER A 104 -0.69 20.12 4.14
CA SER A 104 -0.83 21.55 4.42
C SER A 104 -1.28 21.76 5.88
N GLU A 105 -1.03 22.97 6.41
CA GLU A 105 -1.49 23.36 7.75
C GLU A 105 -3.00 23.63 7.80
N GLU A 106 -3.59 23.93 6.65
CA GLU A 106 -4.98 24.35 6.54
C GLU A 106 -5.76 23.50 5.53
N GLY A 107 -7.07 23.43 5.74
CA GLY A 107 -8.00 22.87 4.77
C GLY A 107 -8.06 21.36 4.73
N VAL A 108 -7.71 20.64 5.81
CA VAL A 108 -7.96 19.20 5.91
C VAL A 108 -8.79 18.91 7.16
N VAL A 109 -10.01 18.41 6.98
CA VAL A 109 -10.92 18.00 8.05
C VAL A 109 -11.38 16.57 7.78
N VAL A 110 -11.39 15.72 8.80
CA VAL A 110 -11.88 14.34 8.70
C VAL A 110 -12.91 14.09 9.79
N ASP A 111 -14.13 13.72 9.42
CA ASP A 111 -15.26 13.48 10.32
C ASP A 111 -15.48 14.68 11.28
N GLY A 112 -15.40 15.90 10.77
CA GLY A 112 -15.50 17.14 11.55
C GLY A 112 -14.24 17.52 12.35
N HIS A 113 -13.17 16.73 12.32
CA HIS A 113 -11.95 17.00 13.08
C HIS A 113 -10.86 17.58 12.17
N PRO A 114 -10.43 18.83 12.38
CA PRO A 114 -9.35 19.42 11.61
C PRO A 114 -8.02 18.71 11.89
N LEU A 115 -7.20 18.54 10.85
CA LEU A 115 -5.88 17.94 10.94
C LEU A 115 -4.81 19.00 10.72
N ARG A 116 -3.86 19.07 11.65
CA ARG A 116 -2.65 19.88 11.49
C ARG A 116 -1.68 19.21 10.53
N ARG A 117 -0.76 19.98 9.95
CA ARG A 117 0.30 19.45 9.08
C ARG A 117 1.04 18.27 9.74
N GLY A 118 1.15 17.17 8.99
CA GLY A 118 1.79 15.94 9.46
C GLY A 118 0.89 15.03 10.31
N GLN A 119 -0.21 15.55 10.87
CA GLN A 119 -1.16 14.77 11.65
C GLN A 119 -1.86 13.73 10.77
N ARG A 120 -2.11 12.56 11.36
CA ARG A 120 -2.74 11.42 10.69
C ARG A 120 -4.06 11.09 11.38
N ARG A 121 -5.06 10.72 10.58
CA ARG A 121 -6.33 10.19 11.09
C ARG A 121 -6.73 8.95 10.33
N ARG A 122 -7.21 7.95 11.05
CA ARG A 122 -7.68 6.69 10.46
C ARG A 122 -8.98 6.97 9.74
N LEU A 123 -9.11 6.46 8.53
CA LEU A 123 -10.37 6.49 7.79
C LEU A 123 -11.13 5.18 8.02
N THR A 124 -12.42 5.32 8.31
CA THR A 124 -13.36 4.20 8.43
C THR A 124 -14.42 4.29 7.34
N HIS A 125 -15.23 3.24 7.17
CA HIS A 125 -16.31 3.28 6.19
C HIS A 125 -17.18 4.52 6.43
N ARG A 126 -17.42 5.30 5.37
CA ARG A 126 -18.17 6.57 5.37
C ARG A 126 -17.48 7.74 6.07
N SER A 127 -16.17 7.65 6.34
CA SER A 127 -15.45 8.83 6.81
C SER A 127 -15.56 9.97 5.80
N GLU A 128 -16.01 11.12 6.27
CA GLU A 128 -16.12 12.35 5.49
C GLU A 128 -14.79 13.10 5.56
N ILE A 129 -14.29 13.53 4.41
CA ILE A 129 -13.00 14.19 4.25
C ILE A 129 -13.25 15.50 3.52
N LYS A 130 -12.99 16.63 4.18
CA LYS A 130 -13.01 17.95 3.55
C LYS A 130 -11.59 18.40 3.27
N LEU A 131 -11.34 18.73 2.00
CA LEU A 131 -10.08 19.22 1.46
C LEU A 131 -10.32 20.62 0.88
N GLY A 132 -10.20 21.65 1.72
CA GLY A 132 -10.68 23.00 1.42
C GLY A 132 -12.18 22.96 1.13
N GLU A 133 -12.56 23.42 -0.05
CA GLU A 133 -13.95 23.41 -0.52
C GLU A 133 -14.42 22.03 -1.01
N VAL A 134 -13.52 21.05 -1.20
CA VAL A 134 -13.88 19.74 -1.75
C VAL A 134 -14.27 18.76 -0.65
N THR A 135 -15.42 18.10 -0.80
CA THR A 135 -15.86 17.03 0.11
C THR A 135 -15.77 15.66 -0.57
N LEU A 136 -15.06 14.74 0.09
CA LEU A 136 -14.88 13.36 -0.31
C LEU A 136 -15.41 12.42 0.78
N VAL A 137 -16.01 11.30 0.39
CA VAL A 137 -16.44 10.26 1.31
C VAL A 137 -15.64 8.99 1.04
N TYR A 138 -15.02 8.45 2.08
CA TYR A 138 -14.31 7.18 1.98
C TYR A 138 -15.28 6.00 2.09
N ARG A 139 -15.29 5.13 1.07
CA ARG A 139 -16.11 3.93 1.02
C ARG A 139 -15.21 2.71 0.96
N LEU A 140 -15.64 1.62 1.58
CA LEU A 140 -14.94 0.34 1.59
C LEU A 140 -15.69 -0.63 0.70
N TYR A 141 -14.99 -1.53 0.02
CA TYR A 141 -15.59 -2.64 -0.71
C TYR A 141 -16.44 -3.52 0.21
N VAL A 142 -17.46 -4.16 -0.37
CA VAL A 142 -18.21 -5.23 0.29
C VAL A 142 -17.20 -6.30 0.74
N GLY A 143 -17.16 -6.57 2.05
CA GLY A 143 -16.13 -7.40 2.69
C GLY A 143 -15.09 -6.64 3.53
N GLY A 144 -15.09 -5.31 3.50
CA GLY A 144 -14.38 -4.45 4.47
C GLY A 144 -12.85 -4.61 4.51
N PRO A 145 -12.19 -3.98 5.51
CA PRO A 145 -10.81 -4.28 5.84
C PRO A 145 -10.76 -5.69 6.44
N ARG A 146 -9.83 -6.53 5.97
CA ARG A 146 -9.55 -7.82 6.64
C ARG A 146 -8.83 -7.51 7.95
N ILE A 147 -9.56 -7.55 9.05
CA ILE A 147 -9.02 -7.43 10.40
C ILE A 147 -8.37 -8.77 10.73
N GLY A 148 -7.04 -8.80 10.88
CA GLY A 148 -6.31 -9.96 11.40
C GLY A 148 -6.26 -11.17 10.49
N VAL A 149 -5.14 -11.33 9.79
CA VAL A 149 -4.41 -12.61 9.74
C VAL A 149 -2.95 -12.25 9.98
#